data_AF-A0A9D9CSZ5-F1
#
_entry.id   AF-A0A9D9CSZ5-F1
#
_cell.length_a   1.000
_cell.length_b   1.000
_cell.length_c   1.000
_cell.angle_alpha   90.00
_cell.angle_beta   90.00
_cell.angle_gamma   90.00
#
_symmetry.space_group_name_H-M   'P 1'
#
loop_
_entity.id
_entity.type
_entity.pdbx_description
1 polymer ?
#
loop_
_entity_poly.entity_id
_entity_poly.type
_entity_poly.pdbx_seq_one_letter_code
_entity_poly.pdbx_strand_id
1 'polypeptide(L)'
;MKVKKIAGCYTDPQRVPALMDNAGIEYNNIDKINWDSHTYRPEVKFRIAYTDDAILLHYKVKEESVKAVTEADNGNVWTDSCVEFFSIPCPEDGIYYNFECNCAGTLLIGSGAERKGRIRGDKSVTDQILRWSSLGREPFAERIGETEWEIAIILPFRAYFRHDIKSMEGAVIRANFYKCGDDQKTPHYLSWSPIGTEKPAFHAPDYFGTLYFE
;
A
#
# COMPACT_ATOMS: atom_id res chain seq x y z
N MET A 1 -13.28 -7.24 -4.72
CA MET A 1 -13.62 -6.71 -3.39
C MET A 1 -14.36 -5.39 -3.56
N LYS A 2 -15.44 -5.15 -2.82
CA LYS A 2 -16.15 -3.87 -2.86
C LYS A 2 -15.40 -2.82 -2.05
N VAL A 3 -15.38 -1.58 -2.53
CA VAL A 3 -14.76 -0.43 -1.85
C VAL A 3 -15.86 0.60 -1.61
N LYS A 4 -16.23 0.76 -0.33
CA LYS A 4 -17.34 1.63 0.07
C LYS A 4 -16.91 3.09 0.10
N LYS A 5 -17.87 3.98 -0.19
CA LYS A 5 -17.71 5.42 -0.02
C LYS A 5 -17.89 5.83 1.43
N ILE A 6 -17.05 6.75 1.89
CA ILE A 6 -17.23 7.51 3.12
C ILE A 6 -17.34 8.98 2.72
N ALA A 7 -18.50 9.60 2.96
CA ALA A 7 -18.77 10.96 2.53
C ALA A 7 -17.88 12.00 3.25
N GLY A 8 -17.40 13.00 2.51
CA GLY A 8 -16.60 14.11 3.04
C GLY A 8 -15.13 14.06 2.66
N CYS A 9 -14.40 15.12 2.99
CA CYS A 9 -12.95 15.23 2.77
C CYS A 9 -12.21 15.12 4.10
N TYR A 10 -11.15 14.33 4.14
CA TYR A 10 -10.34 14.13 5.35
C TYR A 10 -8.89 14.52 5.11
N THR A 11 -8.29 15.16 6.11
CA THR A 11 -6.90 15.65 6.06
C THR A 11 -6.05 15.15 7.21
N ASP A 12 -6.62 14.35 8.12
CA ASP A 12 -5.92 13.77 9.26
C ASP A 12 -5.87 12.24 9.11
N PRO A 13 -4.73 11.69 8.64
CA PRO A 13 -4.60 10.24 8.43
C PRO A 13 -4.74 9.45 9.73
N GLN A 14 -4.48 10.03 10.91
CA GLN A 14 -4.64 9.35 12.19
C GLN A 14 -6.11 9.02 12.51
N ARG A 15 -7.07 9.72 11.88
CA ARG A 15 -8.51 9.47 12.06
C ARG A 15 -9.05 8.38 11.15
N VAL A 16 -8.34 8.00 10.09
CA VAL A 16 -8.78 6.98 9.11
C VAL A 16 -9.22 5.67 9.79
N PRO A 17 -8.50 5.13 10.79
CA PRO A 17 -8.95 3.92 11.47
C PRO A 17 -10.35 4.08 12.08
N ALA A 18 -10.57 5.12 12.88
CA ALA A 18 -11.86 5.38 13.52
C ALA A 18 -12.98 5.68 12.52
N LEU A 19 -12.67 6.38 11.41
CA LEU A 19 -13.61 6.63 10.33
C LEU A 19 -14.10 5.32 9.69
N MET A 20 -13.16 4.42 9.40
CA MET A 20 -13.46 3.10 8.83
C MET A 20 -14.20 2.19 9.82
N ASP A 21 -13.92 2.29 11.12
CA ASP A 21 -14.67 1.58 12.16
C ASP A 21 -16.14 2.04 12.17
N ASN A 22 -16.37 3.36 12.19
CA ASN A 22 -17.72 3.95 12.18
C ASN A 22 -18.51 3.61 10.91
N ALA A 23 -17.82 3.50 9.77
CA ALA A 23 -18.43 3.13 8.49
C ALA A 23 -18.58 1.61 8.29
N GLY A 24 -18.15 0.78 9.27
CA GLY A 24 -18.23 -0.68 9.17
C GLY A 24 -17.41 -1.23 8.00
N ILE A 25 -16.20 -0.70 7.79
CA ILE A 25 -15.26 -1.19 6.78
C ILE A 25 -14.42 -2.32 7.38
N GLU A 26 -14.65 -3.53 6.86
CA GLU A 26 -13.99 -4.75 7.31
C GLU A 26 -12.55 -4.86 6.83
N TYR A 27 -11.73 -5.56 7.61
CA TYR A 27 -10.38 -5.93 7.21
C TYR A 27 -10.36 -7.15 6.29
N ASN A 28 -9.38 -7.16 5.39
CA ASN A 28 -9.02 -8.25 4.50
C ASN A 28 -7.59 -8.67 4.82
N ASN A 29 -7.27 -9.95 4.64
CA ASN A 29 -5.92 -10.47 4.91
C ASN A 29 -5.00 -10.27 3.70
N ILE A 30 -3.72 -10.00 3.98
CA ILE A 30 -2.60 -10.17 3.05
C ILE A 30 -1.85 -11.41 3.52
N ASP A 31 -2.25 -12.59 3.03
CA ASP A 31 -1.84 -13.89 3.56
C ASP A 31 -1.40 -14.90 2.49
N LYS A 32 -1.34 -14.51 1.22
CA LYS A 32 -0.89 -15.39 0.15
C LYS A 32 0.63 -15.46 0.15
N ILE A 33 1.14 -16.64 0.48
CA ILE A 33 2.52 -17.03 0.19
C ILE A 33 2.54 -17.61 -1.21
N ASN A 34 3.21 -16.92 -2.11
CA ASN A 34 3.25 -17.28 -3.53
C ASN A 34 4.50 -18.10 -3.90
N TRP A 35 5.52 -18.10 -3.03
CA TRP A 35 6.82 -18.70 -3.32
C TRP A 35 7.32 -19.51 -2.12
N ASP A 36 7.54 -20.81 -2.33
CA ASP A 36 7.98 -21.75 -1.28
C ASP A 36 9.35 -21.41 -0.67
N SER A 37 10.13 -20.56 -1.34
CA SER A 37 11.41 -20.05 -0.83
C SER A 37 11.25 -19.10 0.36
N HIS A 38 10.05 -18.56 0.61
CA HIS A 38 9.78 -17.59 1.67
C HIS A 38 8.49 -17.97 2.40
N THR A 39 8.62 -18.73 3.49
CA THR A 39 7.47 -19.32 4.20
C THR A 39 7.02 -18.52 5.42
N TYR A 40 7.79 -17.51 5.84
CA TYR A 40 7.40 -16.63 6.95
C TYR A 40 6.11 -15.89 6.63
N ARG A 41 5.15 -15.93 7.56
CA ARG A 41 3.80 -15.41 7.39
C ARG A 41 3.44 -14.48 8.57
N PRO A 42 3.86 -13.21 8.56
CA PRO A 42 3.37 -12.26 9.54
C PRO A 42 1.84 -12.11 9.43
N GLU A 43 1.18 -11.71 10.51
CA GLU A 43 -0.25 -11.40 10.43
C GLU A 43 -0.42 -10.01 9.84
N VAL A 44 -1.00 -9.93 8.65
CA VAL A 44 -1.19 -8.67 7.93
C VAL A 44 -2.63 -8.53 7.49
N LYS A 45 -3.21 -7.39 7.85
CA LYS A 45 -4.57 -7.01 7.47
C LYS A 45 -4.56 -5.63 6.84
N PHE A 46 -5.44 -5.43 5.88
CA PHE A 46 -5.68 -4.11 5.30
C PHE A 46 -7.17 -3.88 5.13
N ARG A 47 -7.57 -2.62 5.03
CA ARG A 47 -8.89 -2.22 4.59
C ARG A 47 -8.80 -0.97 3.75
N ILE A 48 -9.80 -0.79 2.90
CA ILE A 48 -9.85 0.28 1.90
C ILE A 48 -11.26 0.86 1.85
N ALA A 49 -11.32 2.18 1.70
CA ALA A 49 -12.51 2.94 1.40
C ALA A 49 -12.13 4.09 0.46
N TYR A 50 -13.09 4.87 0.01
CA TYR A 50 -12.81 6.09 -0.75
C TYR A 50 -13.74 7.22 -0.35
N THR A 51 -13.32 8.44 -0.63
CA THR A 51 -14.06 9.68 -0.43
C THR A 51 -14.38 10.31 -1.78
N ASP A 52 -14.87 11.55 -1.76
CA ASP A 52 -15.07 12.33 -2.98
C ASP A 52 -13.75 12.65 -3.71
N ASP A 53 -12.59 12.58 -3.03
CA ASP A 53 -11.31 13.06 -3.56
C ASP A 53 -10.09 12.17 -3.24
N ALA A 54 -10.26 11.07 -2.49
CA ALA A 54 -9.15 10.22 -2.05
C ALA A 54 -9.53 8.75 -1.88
N ILE A 55 -8.52 7.88 -1.98
CA ILE A 55 -8.57 6.52 -1.45
C ILE A 55 -8.05 6.55 -0.01
N LEU A 56 -8.75 5.88 0.89
CA LEU A 56 -8.34 5.68 2.27
C LEU A 56 -7.82 4.25 2.42
N LEU A 57 -6.60 4.11 2.95
CA LEU A 57 -6.01 2.81 3.26
C LEU A 57 -5.67 2.73 4.73
N HIS A 58 -5.85 1.56 5.31
CA HIS A 58 -5.39 1.26 6.65
C HIS A 58 -4.85 -0.15 6.74
N TYR A 59 -3.62 -0.30 7.25
CA TYR A 59 -2.94 -1.56 7.45
C TYR A 59 -2.71 -1.81 8.93
N LYS A 60 -2.84 -3.08 9.35
CA LYS A 60 -2.38 -3.59 10.64
C LYS A 60 -1.44 -4.75 10.40
N VAL A 61 -0.28 -4.72 11.04
CA VAL A 61 0.78 -5.70 10.86
C VAL A 61 1.25 -6.19 12.22
N LYS A 62 1.47 -7.49 12.34
CA LYS A 62 2.15 -8.14 13.45
C LYS A 62 3.27 -9.01 12.90
N GLU A 63 4.51 -8.66 13.21
CA GLU A 63 5.71 -9.35 12.69
C GLU A 63 6.84 -9.44 13.74
N GLU A 64 7.80 -10.32 13.51
CA GLU A 64 8.87 -10.69 14.48
C GLU A 64 10.00 -9.67 14.59
N SER A 65 10.03 -8.67 13.70
CA SER A 65 11.01 -7.60 13.68
C SER A 65 10.47 -6.42 12.89
N VAL A 66 10.90 -5.20 13.22
CA VAL A 66 10.56 -4.00 12.43
C VAL A 66 11.80 -3.20 12.07
N LYS A 67 11.82 -2.64 10.87
CA LYS A 67 12.94 -1.85 10.33
C LYS A 67 12.42 -0.65 9.54
N ALA A 68 13.07 0.51 9.69
CA ALA A 68 12.75 1.71 8.92
C ALA A 68 14.01 2.58 8.72
N VAL A 69 14.99 2.14 7.94
CA VAL A 69 16.23 2.90 7.71
C VAL A 69 16.11 3.92 6.59
N THR A 70 15.08 3.82 5.73
CA THR A 70 14.89 4.74 4.61
C THR A 70 14.44 6.12 5.09
N GLU A 71 15.31 7.12 4.92
CA GLU A 71 15.12 8.47 5.47
C GLU A 71 14.22 9.38 4.61
N ALA A 72 14.14 9.12 3.30
CA ALA A 72 13.48 10.01 2.35
C ALA A 72 12.49 9.28 1.46
N ASP A 73 11.40 9.97 1.11
CA ASP A 73 10.45 9.50 0.11
C ASP A 73 11.18 9.19 -1.21
N ASN A 74 10.67 8.19 -1.91
CA ASN A 74 11.25 7.55 -3.08
C ASN A 74 12.60 6.84 -2.85
N GLY A 75 12.99 6.61 -1.60
CA GLY A 75 14.08 5.70 -1.23
C GLY A 75 13.70 4.22 -1.28
N ASN A 76 14.59 3.36 -0.79
CA ASN A 76 14.47 1.90 -0.86
C ASN A 76 13.54 1.30 0.22
N VAL A 77 12.29 1.78 0.28
CA VAL A 77 11.34 1.43 1.35
C VAL A 77 10.98 -0.06 1.40
N TRP A 78 11.11 -0.81 0.31
CA TRP A 78 10.88 -2.26 0.25
C TRP A 78 11.93 -3.08 1.05
N THR A 79 13.08 -2.47 1.38
CA THR A 79 14.12 -3.08 2.23
C THR A 79 13.82 -2.94 3.74
N ASP A 80 12.84 -2.10 4.07
CA ASP A 80 12.30 -1.88 5.41
C ASP A 80 11.03 -2.72 5.62
N SER A 81 10.43 -2.68 6.81
CA SER A 81 9.11 -3.28 7.03
C SER A 81 8.06 -2.50 6.23
N CYS A 82 7.60 -3.05 5.10
CA CYS A 82 6.88 -2.28 4.08
C CYS A 82 5.53 -2.89 3.70
N VAL A 83 4.50 -2.05 3.64
CA VAL A 83 3.20 -2.39 3.04
C VAL A 83 3.04 -1.65 1.73
N GLU A 84 2.38 -2.29 0.76
CA GLU A 84 2.26 -1.74 -0.58
C GLU A 84 0.84 -1.84 -1.14
N PHE A 85 0.47 -0.88 -1.96
CA PHE A 85 -0.76 -0.84 -2.75
C PHE A 85 -0.41 -0.59 -4.22
N PHE A 86 -0.81 -1.50 -5.10
CA PHE A 86 -0.60 -1.36 -6.53
C PHE A 86 -1.95 -1.31 -7.24
N SER A 87 -2.13 -0.42 -8.20
CA SER A 87 -3.40 -0.27 -8.89
C SER A 87 -3.27 0.25 -10.32
N ILE A 88 -4.20 -0.19 -11.18
CA ILE A 88 -4.46 0.33 -12.52
C ILE A 88 -5.69 1.25 -12.40
N PRO A 89 -5.53 2.58 -12.26
CA PRO A 89 -6.66 3.48 -12.08
C PRO A 89 -7.47 3.67 -13.38
N CYS A 90 -6.87 3.43 -14.55
CA CYS A 90 -7.46 3.57 -15.88
C CYS A 90 -7.11 2.29 -16.68
N PRO A 91 -8.04 1.34 -16.89
CA PRO A 91 -7.72 0.06 -17.54
C PRO A 91 -7.36 0.18 -19.03
N GLU A 92 -7.65 1.31 -19.67
CA GLU A 92 -7.55 1.51 -21.12
C GLU A 92 -6.11 1.66 -21.65
N ASP A 93 -5.15 2.07 -20.81
CA ASP A 93 -3.79 2.40 -21.26
C ASP A 93 -2.68 1.48 -20.70
N GLY A 94 -3.05 0.54 -19.82
CA GLY A 94 -2.12 -0.41 -19.21
C GLY A 94 -1.15 0.20 -18.19
N ILE A 95 -1.34 1.46 -17.78
CA ILE A 95 -0.48 2.11 -16.79
C ILE A 95 -0.96 1.74 -15.38
N TYR A 96 -0.04 1.25 -14.55
CA TYR A 96 -0.28 1.02 -13.13
C TYR A 96 0.66 1.84 -12.25
N TYR A 97 0.26 1.98 -10.99
CA TYR A 97 1.00 2.67 -9.95
C TYR A 97 1.42 1.68 -8.88
N ASN A 98 2.58 1.95 -8.27
CA ASN A 98 3.03 1.33 -7.03
C ASN A 98 3.11 2.40 -5.96
N PHE A 99 2.44 2.18 -4.83
CA PHE A 99 2.55 2.97 -3.62
C PHE A 99 3.11 2.05 -2.53
N GLU A 100 4.34 2.27 -2.11
CA GLU A 100 5.04 1.44 -1.14
C GLU A 100 5.36 2.30 0.07
N CYS A 101 5.01 1.85 1.27
CA CYS A 101 5.15 2.65 2.48
C CYS A 101 5.78 1.80 3.58
N ASN A 102 6.96 2.22 4.06
CA ASN A 102 7.57 1.55 5.21
C ASN A 102 6.79 1.88 6.51
N CYS A 103 7.11 1.15 7.59
CA CYS A 103 6.43 1.27 8.87
C CYS A 103 6.68 2.61 9.59
N ALA A 104 7.61 3.46 9.13
CA ALA A 104 7.78 4.84 9.58
C ALA A 104 7.05 5.87 8.67
N GLY A 105 6.28 5.41 7.69
CA GLY A 105 5.52 6.28 6.79
C GLY A 105 6.34 6.88 5.65
N THR A 106 7.60 6.48 5.43
CA THR A 106 8.37 6.87 4.24
C THR A 106 7.79 6.16 3.02
N LEU A 107 7.54 6.91 1.95
CA LEU A 107 6.76 6.46 0.80
C LEU A 107 7.59 6.41 -0.47
N LEU A 108 7.42 5.39 -1.29
CA LEU A 108 7.82 5.35 -2.69
C LEU A 108 6.59 5.32 -3.58
N ILE A 109 6.56 6.16 -4.62
CA ILE A 109 5.52 6.14 -5.65
C ILE A 109 6.14 6.05 -7.04
N GLY A 110 5.63 5.14 -7.86
CA GLY A 110 6.05 4.98 -9.26
C GLY A 110 4.89 4.66 -10.19
N SER A 111 5.02 5.02 -11.47
CA SER A 111 4.02 4.76 -12.51
C SER A 111 4.62 4.36 -13.85
N GLY A 112 4.00 3.38 -14.51
CA GLY A 112 4.40 2.88 -15.82
C GLY A 112 3.73 1.55 -16.15
N ALA A 113 3.84 1.13 -17.42
CA ALA A 113 3.31 -0.15 -17.90
C ALA A 113 4.17 -1.36 -17.50
N GLU A 114 5.46 -1.14 -17.24
CA GLU A 114 6.43 -2.19 -16.91
C GLU A 114 7.13 -1.95 -15.57
N ARG A 115 7.92 -2.94 -15.13
CA ARG A 115 8.77 -2.83 -13.93
C ARG A 115 9.92 -1.82 -14.10
N LYS A 116 10.54 -1.78 -15.29
CA LYS A 116 11.68 -0.90 -15.58
C LYS A 116 11.20 0.44 -16.15
N GLY A 117 11.99 1.49 -15.94
CA GLY A 117 11.72 2.81 -16.53
C GLY A 117 10.48 3.53 -15.98
N ARG A 118 10.05 3.20 -14.75
CA ARG A 118 8.89 3.81 -14.11
C ARG A 118 9.18 5.29 -13.77
N ILE A 119 8.20 6.15 -13.98
CA ILE A 119 8.26 7.56 -13.59
C ILE A 119 7.97 7.64 -12.10
N ARG A 120 8.79 8.36 -11.33
CA ARG A 120 8.56 8.61 -9.91
C ARG A 120 7.66 9.83 -9.73
N GLY A 121 6.74 9.76 -8.77
CA GLY A 121 6.05 10.95 -8.32
C GLY A 121 7.05 11.84 -7.60
N ASP A 122 7.15 13.10 -8.00
CA ASP A 122 8.08 14.04 -7.38
C ASP A 122 7.61 14.45 -5.96
N LYS A 123 8.39 15.33 -5.31
CA LYS A 123 8.04 15.83 -3.98
C LYS A 123 6.65 16.48 -3.92
N SER A 124 6.25 17.18 -4.99
CA SER A 124 4.92 17.80 -5.04
C SER A 124 3.83 16.73 -4.97
N VAL A 125 4.04 15.55 -5.55
CA VAL A 125 3.13 14.41 -5.45
C VAL A 125 3.20 13.75 -4.07
N THR A 126 4.39 13.44 -3.55
CA THR A 126 4.52 12.70 -2.28
C THR A 126 4.07 13.52 -1.07
N ASP A 127 4.23 14.84 -1.09
CA ASP A 127 3.74 15.76 -0.05
C ASP A 127 2.21 15.78 0.07
N GLN A 128 1.50 15.42 -1.00
CA GLN A 128 0.03 15.38 -0.99
C GLN A 128 -0.54 14.09 -0.36
N ILE A 129 0.28 13.06 -0.22
CA ILE A 129 -0.13 11.75 0.32
C ILE A 129 0.06 11.79 1.83
N LEU A 130 -1.04 11.91 2.56
CA LEU A 130 -1.03 12.08 4.01
C LEU A 130 -0.93 10.71 4.68
N ARG A 131 -0.01 10.59 5.65
CA ARG A 131 0.40 9.31 6.24
C ARG A 131 0.49 9.42 7.75
N TRP A 132 -0.03 8.43 8.45
CA TRP A 132 0.16 8.24 9.88
C TRP A 132 0.72 6.85 10.14
N SER A 133 1.65 6.76 11.10
CA SER A 133 2.23 5.51 11.59
C SER A 133 2.11 5.45 13.11
N SER A 134 1.79 4.27 13.64
CA SER A 134 1.86 4.00 15.07
C SER A 134 3.28 3.96 15.62
N LEU A 135 4.31 3.80 14.78
CA LEU A 135 5.73 3.76 15.15
C LEU A 135 6.43 5.13 15.04
N GLY A 136 5.70 6.18 14.66
CA GLY A 136 6.26 7.50 14.40
C GLY A 136 6.88 7.64 13.00
N ARG A 137 7.58 8.76 12.78
CA ARG A 137 8.13 9.13 11.46
C ARG A 137 9.67 9.10 11.39
N GLU A 138 10.33 8.86 12.51
CA GLU A 138 11.79 8.84 12.57
C GLU A 138 12.35 7.50 12.06
N PRO A 139 13.46 7.52 11.30
CA PRO A 139 14.10 6.30 10.86
C PRO A 139 14.75 5.55 12.04
N PHE A 140 14.83 4.23 11.93
CA PHE A 140 15.48 3.36 12.91
C PHE A 140 16.05 2.07 12.31
N ALA A 141 17.17 1.63 12.87
CA ALA A 141 17.74 0.31 12.63
C ALA A 141 16.76 -0.79 13.07
N GLU A 142 16.93 -1.99 12.51
CA GLU A 142 16.05 -3.12 12.81
C GLU A 142 15.94 -3.41 14.31
N ARG A 143 14.72 -3.56 14.78
CA ARG A 143 14.37 -3.94 16.15
C ARG A 143 13.82 -5.36 16.12
N ILE A 144 14.52 -6.28 16.76
CA ILE A 144 14.09 -7.69 16.88
C ILE A 144 13.11 -7.84 18.03
N GLY A 145 12.00 -8.54 17.79
CA GLY A 145 10.94 -8.75 18.75
C GLY A 145 9.58 -8.55 18.09
N GLU A 146 8.61 -9.38 18.48
CA GLU A 146 7.24 -9.28 18.00
C GLU A 146 6.72 -7.85 18.21
N THR A 147 6.29 -7.23 17.12
CA THR A 147 5.83 -5.84 17.11
C THR A 147 4.55 -5.75 16.31
N GLU A 148 3.55 -5.09 16.89
CA GLU A 148 2.32 -4.70 16.20
C GLU A 148 2.42 -3.23 15.77
N TRP A 149 2.07 -2.95 14.52
CA TRP A 149 2.08 -1.60 13.98
C TRP A 149 0.98 -1.37 12.96
N GLU A 150 0.64 -0.08 12.79
CA GLU A 150 -0.44 0.38 11.91
C GLU A 150 0.06 1.50 11.00
N ILE A 151 -0.42 1.52 9.76
CA ILE A 151 -0.23 2.60 8.80
C ILE A 151 -1.57 3.02 8.24
N ALA A 152 -1.87 4.31 8.32
CA ALA A 152 -3.02 4.91 7.67
C ALA A 152 -2.57 5.89 6.58
N ILE A 153 -3.22 5.82 5.42
CA ILE A 153 -2.87 6.63 4.25
C ILE A 153 -4.14 7.27 3.69
N ILE A 154 -4.08 8.57 3.45
CA ILE A 154 -5.03 9.29 2.61
C ILE A 154 -4.31 9.54 1.28
N LEU A 155 -4.73 8.81 0.26
CA LEU A 155 -4.17 8.85 -1.09
C LEU A 155 -5.10 9.67 -1.98
N PRO A 156 -4.89 10.98 -2.15
CA PRO A 156 -5.77 11.80 -2.97
C PRO A 156 -5.69 11.38 -4.44
N PHE A 157 -6.77 11.50 -5.20
CA PHE A 157 -6.82 11.03 -6.59
C PHE A 157 -5.76 11.68 -7.50
N ARG A 158 -5.40 12.95 -7.22
CA ARG A 158 -4.30 13.66 -7.88
C ARG A 158 -2.90 13.03 -7.68
N ALA A 159 -2.75 12.10 -6.73
CA ALA A 159 -1.53 11.31 -6.60
C ALA A 159 -1.34 10.33 -7.77
N TYR A 160 -2.39 10.00 -8.53
CA TYR A 160 -2.28 9.34 -9.83
C TYR A 160 -1.76 10.32 -10.89
N PHE A 161 -0.55 10.85 -10.72
CA PHE A 161 -0.02 12.04 -11.40
C PHE A 161 0.09 11.98 -12.94
N ARG A 162 -0.17 10.83 -13.58
CA ARG A 162 -0.28 10.69 -15.04
C ARG A 162 -1.71 10.63 -15.55
N HIS A 163 -2.69 10.67 -14.64
CA HIS A 163 -4.12 10.59 -14.93
C HIS A 163 -4.86 11.72 -14.22
N ASP A 164 -5.94 12.18 -14.84
CA ASP A 164 -6.85 13.15 -14.23
C ASP A 164 -8.06 12.44 -13.63
N ILE A 165 -7.84 11.78 -12.49
CA ILE A 165 -8.90 11.04 -11.79
C ILE A 165 -9.77 12.01 -11.00
N LYS A 166 -11.01 12.21 -11.47
CA LYS A 166 -11.98 13.10 -10.81
C LYS A 166 -12.85 12.40 -9.77
N SER A 167 -13.11 11.12 -9.96
CA SER A 167 -13.94 10.29 -9.10
C SER A 167 -13.60 8.83 -9.33
N MET A 168 -13.80 8.00 -8.31
CA MET A 168 -13.79 6.54 -8.41
C MET A 168 -15.19 5.94 -8.27
N GLU A 169 -16.25 6.75 -8.15
CA GLU A 169 -17.64 6.26 -8.03
C GLU A 169 -17.98 5.30 -9.18
N GLY A 170 -18.45 4.10 -8.85
CA GLY A 170 -18.79 3.06 -9.82
C GLY A 170 -17.60 2.49 -10.61
N ALA A 171 -16.36 2.87 -10.29
CA ALA A 171 -15.18 2.42 -11.00
C ALA A 171 -14.87 0.95 -10.71
N VAL A 172 -14.39 0.24 -11.73
CA VAL A 172 -13.86 -1.12 -11.58
C VAL A 172 -12.39 -1.08 -11.94
N ILE A 173 -11.52 -1.25 -10.95
CA ILE A 173 -10.06 -1.18 -11.14
C ILE A 173 -9.39 -2.50 -10.79
N ARG A 174 -8.22 -2.74 -11.38
CA ARG A 174 -7.34 -3.86 -11.02
C ARG A 174 -6.33 -3.39 -9.97
N ALA A 175 -6.17 -4.11 -8.87
CA ALA A 175 -5.22 -3.77 -7.82
C ALA A 175 -4.71 -4.97 -7.04
N ASN A 176 -3.63 -4.79 -6.28
CA ASN A 176 -3.15 -5.75 -5.29
C ASN A 176 -2.51 -5.04 -4.10
N PHE A 177 -2.32 -5.79 -3.01
CA PHE A 177 -1.81 -5.30 -1.74
C PHE A 177 -0.73 -6.26 -1.24
N TYR A 178 0.36 -5.72 -0.70
CA TYR A 178 1.54 -6.51 -0.37
C TYR A 178 2.11 -6.19 1.01
N LYS A 179 2.87 -7.14 1.55
CA LYS A 179 3.80 -6.97 2.67
C LYS A 179 5.16 -7.55 2.28
N CYS A 180 6.22 -6.79 2.54
CA CYS A 180 7.60 -7.23 2.36
C CYS A 180 8.56 -6.62 3.40
N GLY A 181 9.83 -6.98 3.24
CA GLY A 181 10.97 -6.40 3.94
C GLY A 181 12.24 -7.15 3.60
N ASP A 182 12.85 -6.78 2.48
CA ASP A 182 13.94 -7.53 1.84
C ASP A 182 15.18 -7.67 2.74
N ASP A 183 15.47 -6.63 3.53
CA ASP A 183 16.65 -6.58 4.40
C ASP A 183 16.26 -6.68 5.89
N GLN A 184 15.12 -7.30 6.20
CA GLN A 184 14.80 -7.74 7.57
C GLN A 184 15.51 -9.08 7.86
N LYS A 185 15.63 -9.43 9.15
CA LYS A 185 16.18 -10.72 9.60
C LYS A 185 15.55 -11.92 8.91
N THR A 186 14.23 -11.85 8.67
CA THR A 186 13.48 -12.87 7.93
C THR A 186 12.78 -12.20 6.74
N PRO A 187 13.41 -12.13 5.56
CA PRO A 187 12.78 -11.59 4.36
C PRO A 187 11.54 -12.40 3.99
N HIS A 188 10.51 -11.71 3.49
CA HIS A 188 9.22 -12.32 3.19
C HIS A 188 8.45 -11.50 2.16
N TYR A 189 7.51 -12.15 1.48
CA TYR A 189 6.72 -11.55 0.40
C TYR A 189 5.31 -12.12 0.42
N LEU A 190 4.33 -11.30 0.81
CA LEU A 190 2.93 -11.71 0.88
C LEU A 190 2.08 -10.84 -0.03
N SER A 191 1.01 -11.41 -0.58
CA SER A 191 0.01 -10.67 -1.36
C SER A 191 -1.42 -10.94 -0.89
N TRP A 192 -2.32 -10.03 -1.25
CA TRP A 192 -3.77 -10.24 -1.12
C TRP A 192 -4.29 -11.15 -2.24
N SER A 193 -4.04 -10.77 -3.51
CA SER A 193 -4.38 -11.59 -4.68
C SER A 193 -3.18 -12.49 -5.05
N PRO A 194 -3.38 -13.80 -5.29
CA PRO A 194 -2.28 -14.73 -5.59
C PRO A 194 -1.47 -14.35 -6.84
N ILE A 195 -0.17 -14.61 -6.79
CA ILE A 195 0.78 -14.37 -7.90
C ILE A 195 1.39 -15.68 -8.34
N GLY A 196 1.41 -15.96 -9.65
CA GLY A 196 1.89 -17.21 -10.23
C GLY A 196 3.25 -17.10 -10.94
N THR A 197 4.09 -16.13 -10.57
CA THR A 197 5.44 -15.96 -11.15
C THR A 197 6.42 -16.94 -10.53
N GLU A 198 7.45 -17.36 -11.27
CA GLU A 198 8.48 -18.30 -10.79
C GLU A 198 9.26 -17.76 -9.57
N LYS A 199 9.51 -16.45 -9.54
CA LYS A 199 10.27 -15.75 -8.49
C LYS A 199 9.45 -14.61 -7.90
N PRO A 200 9.76 -14.15 -6.66
CA PRO A 200 9.17 -12.97 -6.05
C PRO A 200 9.14 -11.77 -7.00
N ALA A 201 7.92 -11.36 -7.39
CA ALA A 201 7.70 -10.25 -8.32
C ALA A 201 6.30 -9.65 -8.13
N PHE A 202 6.20 -8.50 -7.47
CA PHE A 202 4.94 -7.76 -7.28
C PHE A 202 4.52 -6.90 -8.47
N HIS A 203 5.48 -6.50 -9.33
CA HIS A 203 5.23 -5.79 -10.59
C HIS A 203 4.67 -6.73 -11.67
N ALA A 204 3.51 -7.33 -11.40
CA ALA A 204 2.87 -8.34 -12.22
C ALA A 204 1.35 -8.02 -12.37
N PRO A 205 0.99 -7.01 -13.18
CA PRO A 205 -0.39 -6.50 -13.28
C PRO A 205 -1.43 -7.56 -13.69
N ASP A 206 -1.02 -8.60 -14.40
CA ASP A 206 -1.88 -9.73 -14.77
C ASP A 206 -2.49 -10.44 -13.56
N TYR A 207 -1.80 -10.41 -12.41
CA TYR A 207 -2.22 -11.04 -11.16
C TYR A 207 -2.93 -10.08 -10.18
N PHE A 208 -3.24 -8.85 -10.61
CA PHE A 208 -4.00 -7.95 -9.75
C PHE A 208 -5.44 -8.46 -9.56
N GLY A 209 -5.97 -8.38 -8.35
CA GLY A 209 -7.40 -8.63 -8.11
C GLY A 209 -8.26 -7.48 -8.63
N THR A 210 -9.58 -7.59 -8.46
CA THR A 210 -10.54 -6.57 -8.88
C THR A 210 -11.13 -5.83 -7.69
N LEU A 211 -11.13 -4.51 -7.74
CA LEU A 211 -11.82 -3.62 -6.82
C LEU A 211 -13.04 -3.00 -7.51
N TYR A 212 -14.18 -3.02 -6.81
CA TYR A 212 -15.44 -2.45 -7.27
C TYR A 212 -15.78 -1.29 -6.34
N PHE A 213 -15.56 -0.06 -6.80
CA PHE A 213 -15.94 1.13 -6.06
C PHE A 213 -17.45 1.34 -6.21
N GLU A 214 -18.10 1.66 -5.09
CA GLU A 214 -19.56 1.81 -5.02
C GLU A 214 -20.09 3.04 -5.78
#